data_AF-A0AAD6NIQ0-F1
#
_entry.id   AF-A0AAD6NIQ0-F1
#
_cell.length_a   1.000
_cell.length_b   1.000
_cell.length_c   1.000
_cell.angle_alpha   90.00
_cell.angle_beta   90.00
_cell.angle_gamma   90.00
#
_symmetry.space_group_name_H-M   'P 1'
#
loop_
_entity.id
_entity.type
_entity.pdbx_description
1 polymer ?
#
loop_
_entity_poly.entity_id
_entity_poly.type
_entity_poly.pdbx_seq_one_letter_code
_entity_poly.pdbx_strand_id
1 'polypeptide(L)'
;MSSSFWVPNASAIRRWWIYSRLLLGSYHEYAILILPPALYFRLSHPIFTHNSATLSLYLTVVLVLLPVKTAGALWSLVTGSGGNHGRHRSRYSQTLLATPSKKEASWRTVWIISGLFVIWTYTYGIGSPFPEASELLRNSVLLEHKKSNASYFIAASFWNNEPILDHWTHEMELLIEALGRNNVYLSLTENDSEDNTASMLLHFGRVLTKKGIPHSLNITRELRGYPSNMPWHDIPHRMSYMANLRNGALQPLYENPTPFQTLVLLNDVVYHHTDVLKLIIASKSKTMACSIDMDGATLYDQWVLRDSCGRSTSGFWPFFLDAEDRDAVRRGGVLNVGTCWNGIVVLDADPFLNASLRRGEWNGGTHLARLMDALEDVYRLFF
;
A
#
# COMPACT_ATOMS: atom_id res chain seq x y z
N MET A 1 -37.12 14.56 12.39
CA MET A 1 -36.53 15.66 13.21
C MET A 1 -35.42 16.30 12.39
N SER A 2 -35.62 17.53 11.93
CA SER A 2 -34.66 18.25 11.09
C SER A 2 -33.48 18.75 11.94
N SER A 3 -32.29 18.21 11.70
CA SER A 3 -31.04 18.72 12.27
C SER A 3 -30.68 20.03 11.56
N SER A 4 -31.06 21.15 12.17
CA SER A 4 -30.59 22.47 11.76
C SER A 4 -29.09 22.58 12.03
N PHE A 5 -28.29 22.65 10.97
CA PHE A 5 -26.88 22.99 11.07
C PHE A 5 -26.74 24.38 11.69
N TRP A 6 -26.09 24.44 12.84
CA TRP A 6 -25.82 25.69 13.56
C TRP A 6 -24.75 26.48 12.79
N VAL A 7 -25.17 27.41 11.94
CA VAL A 7 -24.26 28.36 11.30
C VAL A 7 -23.95 29.46 12.31
N PRO A 8 -22.69 29.64 12.75
CA PRO A 8 -22.36 30.68 13.71
C PRO A 8 -22.68 32.06 13.12
N ASN A 9 -23.51 32.83 13.83
CA ASN A 9 -23.82 34.22 13.48
C ASN A 9 -22.51 35.02 13.31
N ALA A 10 -22.37 35.84 12.26
CA ALA A 10 -21.16 36.59 11.94
C ALA A 10 -20.65 37.44 13.14
N SER A 11 -21.56 37.88 14.02
CA SER A 11 -21.22 38.58 15.26
C SER A 11 -20.53 37.70 16.32
N ALA A 12 -20.77 36.40 16.32
CA ALA A 12 -20.10 35.43 17.19
C ALA A 12 -18.69 35.12 16.69
N ILE A 13 -18.51 34.95 15.37
CA ILE A 13 -17.20 34.76 14.74
C ILE A 13 -16.30 35.97 15.02
N ARG A 14 -16.83 37.18 14.86
CA ARG A 14 -16.08 38.42 15.11
C ARG A 14 -15.67 38.57 16.58
N ARG A 15 -16.56 38.21 17.52
CA ARG A 15 -16.25 38.21 18.95
C ARG A 15 -15.18 37.18 19.29
N TRP A 16 -15.30 35.96 18.75
CA TRP A 16 -14.31 34.90 18.94
C TRP A 16 -12.92 35.31 18.41
N TRP A 17 -12.88 36.01 17.26
CA TRP A 17 -11.67 36.58 16.67
C TRP A 17 -11.02 37.67 17.53
N ILE A 18 -11.82 38.49 18.20
CA ILE A 18 -11.32 39.54 19.11
C ILE A 18 -10.75 38.91 20.38
N TYR A 19 -11.46 37.92 20.94
CA TYR A 19 -11.00 37.18 22.12
C TYR A 19 -9.71 36.40 21.87
N SER A 20 -9.59 35.74 20.71
CA SER A 20 -8.37 35.01 20.36
C SER A 20 -7.17 35.94 20.14
N ARG A 21 -7.38 37.14 19.56
CA ARG A 21 -6.36 38.20 19.48
C ARG A 21 -5.88 38.67 20.85
N LEU A 22 -6.81 38.84 21.78
CA LEU A 22 -6.50 39.30 23.14
C LEU A 22 -5.73 38.26 23.96
N LEU A 23 -6.09 36.97 23.82
CA LEU A 23 -5.46 35.88 24.56
C LEU A 23 -4.10 35.45 24.01
N LEU A 24 -3.94 35.42 22.68
CA LEU A 24 -2.77 34.83 22.02
C LEU A 24 -1.83 35.88 21.40
N GLY A 25 -2.15 37.17 21.50
CA GLY A 25 -1.33 38.26 20.96
C GLY A 25 -1.02 38.09 19.46
N SER A 26 0.23 38.35 19.06
CA SER A 26 0.68 38.16 17.67
C SER A 26 0.65 36.71 17.17
N TYR A 27 0.36 35.74 18.04
CA TYR A 27 0.37 34.30 17.75
C TYR A 27 -1.03 33.71 17.49
N HIS A 28 -2.09 34.52 17.55
CA HIS A 28 -3.48 34.07 17.36
C HIS A 28 -3.72 33.39 16.00
N GLU A 29 -3.09 33.88 14.92
CA GLU A 29 -3.22 33.28 13.60
C GLU A 29 -2.55 31.90 13.52
N TYR A 30 -1.41 31.71 14.20
CA TYR A 30 -0.70 30.43 14.28
C TYR A 30 -1.51 29.40 15.06
N ALA A 31 -2.02 29.80 16.22
CA ALA A 31 -2.86 28.94 17.06
C ALA A 31 -4.12 28.48 16.32
N ILE A 32 -4.79 29.35 15.56
CA ILE A 32 -6.04 29.00 14.86
C ILE A 32 -5.78 28.21 13.57
N LEU A 33 -4.68 28.44 12.86
CA LEU A 33 -4.38 27.71 11.62
C LEU A 33 -3.74 26.35 11.86
N ILE A 34 -3.09 26.15 13.01
CA ILE A 34 -2.34 24.92 13.29
C ILE A 34 -2.99 24.07 14.37
N LEU A 35 -3.48 24.66 15.47
CA LEU A 35 -4.02 23.84 16.58
C LEU A 35 -5.32 23.11 16.21
N PRO A 36 -6.34 23.74 15.57
CA PRO A 36 -7.57 23.03 15.19
C PRO A 36 -7.31 21.93 14.16
N PRO A 37 -6.53 22.13 13.07
CA PRO A 37 -6.18 21.03 12.18
C PRO A 37 -5.32 19.97 12.88
N ALA A 38 -4.33 20.33 13.68
CA ALA A 38 -3.50 19.35 14.39
C ALA A 38 -4.28 18.55 15.44
N LEU A 39 -5.19 19.18 16.19
CA LEU A 39 -6.11 18.50 17.11
C LEU A 39 -7.09 17.61 16.34
N TYR A 40 -7.59 18.07 15.19
CA TYR A 40 -8.42 17.28 14.31
C TYR A 40 -7.65 16.05 13.80
N PHE A 41 -6.45 16.18 13.24
CA PHE A 41 -5.62 15.06 12.78
C PHE A 41 -5.15 14.12 13.90
N ARG A 42 -5.07 14.62 15.14
CA ARG A 42 -4.68 13.81 16.31
C ARG A 42 -5.84 13.03 16.91
N LEU A 43 -7.07 13.53 16.79
CA LEU A 43 -8.27 12.94 17.40
C LEU A 43 -9.15 12.20 16.40
N SER A 44 -9.24 12.69 15.16
CA SER A 44 -9.79 11.96 14.03
C SER A 44 -8.64 11.28 13.32
N HIS A 45 -8.75 9.98 13.04
CA HIS A 45 -7.82 9.26 12.17
C HIS A 45 -8.39 9.37 10.76
N PRO A 46 -8.19 10.48 10.03
CA PRO A 46 -8.91 10.70 8.79
C PRO A 46 -8.16 9.91 7.72
N ILE A 47 -8.79 8.84 7.24
CA ILE A 47 -8.31 8.17 6.03
C ILE A 47 -8.53 9.18 4.90
N PHE A 48 -7.43 9.68 4.35
CA PHE A 48 -7.47 10.56 3.19
C PHE A 48 -7.90 9.76 1.96
N THR A 49 -9.21 9.51 1.83
CA THR A 49 -9.76 9.08 0.56
C THR A 49 -9.72 10.28 -0.39
N HIS A 50 -9.41 10.03 -1.67
CA HIS A 50 -9.19 11.05 -2.71
C HIS A 50 -10.37 12.01 -2.98
N ASN A 51 -11.47 11.97 -2.21
CA ASN A 51 -12.67 12.78 -2.37
C ASN A 51 -13.26 13.32 -1.05
N SER A 52 -12.51 13.37 0.05
CA SER A 52 -13.07 13.92 1.30
C SER A 52 -13.09 15.46 1.25
N ALA A 53 -14.23 16.07 1.58
CA ALA A 53 -14.36 17.53 1.67
C ALA A 53 -13.33 18.12 2.66
N THR A 54 -12.95 17.35 3.68
CA THR A 54 -11.93 17.69 4.65
C THR A 54 -10.53 17.76 4.02
N LEU A 55 -10.19 16.82 3.13
CA LEU A 55 -8.95 16.84 2.35
C LEU A 55 -8.93 18.05 1.42
N SER A 56 -10.02 18.30 0.68
CA SER A 56 -10.11 19.44 -0.22
C SER A 56 -10.02 20.78 0.52
N LEU A 57 -10.63 20.91 1.70
CA LEU A 57 -10.53 22.11 2.52
C LEU A 57 -9.11 22.30 3.06
N TYR A 58 -8.49 21.24 3.55
CA TYR A 58 -7.10 21.26 4.03
C TYR A 58 -6.12 21.62 2.90
N LEU A 59 -6.24 20.98 1.73
CA LEU A 59 -5.44 21.30 0.55
C LEU A 59 -5.68 22.74 0.07
N THR A 60 -6.90 23.26 0.16
CA THR A 60 -7.17 24.67 -0.16
C THR A 60 -6.43 25.61 0.80
N VAL A 61 -6.42 25.29 2.10
CA VAL A 61 -5.68 26.10 3.08
C VAL A 61 -4.16 25.98 2.86
N VAL A 62 -3.65 24.77 2.64
CA VAL A 62 -2.21 24.50 2.61
C VAL A 62 -1.57 24.75 1.25
N LEU A 63 -2.25 24.46 0.14
CA LEU A 63 -1.74 24.63 -1.23
C LEU A 63 -2.22 25.91 -1.91
N VAL A 64 -3.25 26.60 -1.40
CA VAL A 64 -3.72 27.85 -2.00
C VAL A 64 -3.50 29.03 -1.05
N LEU A 65 -4.04 28.99 0.18
CA LEU A 65 -3.95 30.15 1.08
C LEU A 65 -2.52 30.42 1.57
N LEU A 66 -1.77 29.38 1.95
CA LEU A 66 -0.38 29.54 2.37
C LEU A 66 0.52 30.03 1.21
N PRO A 67 0.50 29.43 0.00
CA PRO A 67 1.29 29.89 -1.14
C PRO A 67 0.95 31.30 -1.60
N VAL A 68 -0.33 31.68 -1.61
CA VAL A 68 -0.76 33.04 -1.97
C VAL A 68 -0.27 34.06 -0.93
N LYS A 69 -0.35 33.74 0.36
CA LYS A 69 0.23 34.62 1.40
C LYS A 69 1.75 34.70 1.32
N THR A 70 2.44 33.60 1.04
CA THR A 70 3.90 33.61 0.84
C THR A 70 4.30 34.37 -0.43
N ALA A 71 3.54 34.23 -1.52
CA ALA A 71 3.77 34.96 -2.76
C ALA A 71 3.51 36.46 -2.57
N GLY A 72 2.46 36.85 -1.84
CA GLY A 72 2.22 38.25 -1.45
C GLY A 72 3.35 38.82 -0.58
N ALA A 73 3.87 38.03 0.36
CA ALA A 73 5.02 38.42 1.17
C ALA A 73 6.31 38.57 0.32
N LEU A 74 6.55 37.67 -0.64
CA LEU A 74 7.68 37.75 -1.59
C LEU A 74 7.54 38.92 -2.57
N TRP A 75 6.35 39.17 -3.09
CA TRP A 75 6.06 40.30 -3.97
C TRP A 75 6.29 41.64 -3.28
N SER A 76 5.96 41.74 -1.99
CA SER A 76 6.26 42.93 -1.18
C SER A 76 7.77 43.17 -1.00
N LEU A 77 8.60 42.12 -1.06
CA LEU A 77 10.06 42.22 -0.99
C LEU A 77 10.66 42.70 -2.32
N VAL A 78 10.11 42.23 -3.45
CA VAL A 78 10.56 42.63 -4.80
C VAL A 78 10.14 44.06 -5.12
N THR A 79 8.91 44.44 -4.79
CA THR A 79 8.38 45.79 -5.06
C THR A 79 8.80 46.83 -4.02
N GLY A 80 9.13 46.41 -2.79
CA GLY A 80 9.64 47.29 -1.74
C GLY A 80 11.08 47.77 -1.95
N SER A 81 11.80 47.22 -2.94
CA SER A 81 13.18 47.63 -3.27
C SER A 81 13.29 48.56 -4.49
N GLY A 82 12.18 48.94 -5.12
CA GLY A 82 12.16 49.76 -6.34
C GLY A 82 11.32 51.01 -6.21
N GLY A 83 11.84 52.04 -5.53
CA GLY A 83 11.10 53.30 -5.39
C GLY A 83 11.90 54.42 -4.71
N ASN A 84 13.03 54.81 -5.27
CA ASN A 84 13.67 56.06 -4.87
C ASN A 84 14.11 56.86 -6.11
N HIS A 85 13.15 57.53 -6.75
CA HIS A 85 13.41 58.63 -7.67
C HIS A 85 12.67 59.89 -7.20
N GLY A 86 13.46 60.74 -6.54
CA GLY A 86 13.40 62.21 -6.58
C GLY A 86 12.07 62.90 -6.28
N ARG A 87 11.93 63.44 -5.06
CA ARG A 87 11.34 64.77 -4.87
C ARG A 87 11.88 65.50 -3.64
N HIS A 88 12.08 66.79 -3.84
CA HIS A 88 12.81 67.77 -3.06
C HIS A 88 12.38 67.89 -1.59
N ARG A 89 13.36 68.21 -0.73
CA ARG A 89 13.26 68.56 0.70
C ARG A 89 12.20 69.63 1.01
N SER A 90 11.47 69.42 2.11
CA SER A 90 11.18 70.46 3.11
C SER A 90 11.08 69.83 4.50
N ARG A 91 11.78 70.43 5.47
CA ARG A 91 11.84 70.06 6.90
C ARG A 91 10.57 70.56 7.60
N TYR A 92 9.84 69.70 8.29
CA TYR A 92 9.48 69.85 9.72
C TYR A 92 8.73 68.61 10.22
N SER A 93 8.87 68.33 11.53
CA SER A 93 8.32 67.22 12.31
C SER A 93 9.12 65.91 12.31
N GLN A 94 9.98 65.80 13.33
CA GLN A 94 10.35 64.53 13.93
C GLN A 94 9.10 63.91 14.55
N THR A 95 8.68 62.73 14.08
CA THR A 95 8.20 61.64 14.94
C THR A 95 8.00 60.38 14.09
N LEU A 96 8.52 59.25 14.59
CA LEU A 96 8.12 57.88 14.26
C LEU A 96 8.31 57.40 12.81
N LEU A 97 9.52 56.94 12.47
CA LEU A 97 9.68 55.89 11.45
C LEU A 97 10.62 54.82 11.99
N ALA A 98 9.99 53.75 12.46
CA ALA A 98 10.62 52.54 12.93
C ALA A 98 11.59 51.99 11.88
N THR A 99 12.81 51.66 12.31
CA THR A 99 13.67 50.72 11.59
C THR A 99 12.86 49.46 11.29
N PRO A 100 12.84 48.91 10.05
CA PRO A 100 12.21 47.62 9.81
C PRO A 100 12.90 46.61 10.71
N SER A 101 12.16 46.15 11.71
CA SER A 101 12.65 45.32 12.78
C SER A 101 13.28 44.06 12.17
N LYS A 102 14.58 43.81 12.46
CA LYS A 102 15.26 42.54 12.14
C LYS A 102 14.46 41.30 12.59
N LYS A 103 13.49 41.46 13.50
CA LYS A 103 12.57 40.39 13.91
C LYS A 103 11.64 39.96 12.77
N GLU A 104 11.16 40.85 11.90
CA GLU A 104 10.23 40.46 10.82
C GLU A 104 10.87 39.53 9.77
N ALA A 105 12.14 39.77 9.43
CA ALA A 105 12.88 38.91 8.49
C ALA A 105 13.06 37.49 9.05
N SER A 106 13.37 37.38 10.35
CA SER A 106 13.50 36.09 11.05
C SER A 106 12.19 35.31 11.05
N TRP A 107 11.05 35.97 11.29
CA TRP A 107 9.75 35.29 11.31
C TRP A 107 9.32 34.81 9.92
N ARG A 108 9.61 35.56 8.86
CA ARG A 108 9.29 35.16 7.47
C ARG A 108 10.00 33.87 7.06
N THR A 109 11.26 33.69 7.47
CA THR A 109 12.00 32.44 7.24
C THR A 109 11.38 31.26 8.00
N VAL A 110 10.94 31.48 9.24
CA VAL A 110 10.25 30.45 10.04
C VAL A 110 8.93 30.02 9.39
N TRP A 111 8.17 30.95 8.79
CA TRP A 111 6.94 30.62 8.05
C TRP A 111 7.21 29.75 6.82
N ILE A 112 8.25 30.07 6.04
CA ILE A 112 8.62 29.29 4.85
C ILE A 112 9.08 27.88 5.26
N ILE A 113 9.97 27.77 6.26
CA ILE A 113 10.46 26.48 6.75
C ILE A 113 9.33 25.64 7.34
N SER A 114 8.42 26.24 8.10
CA SER A 114 7.26 25.54 8.67
C SER A 114 6.30 25.06 7.57
N GLY A 115 6.05 25.88 6.56
CA GLY A 115 5.23 25.50 5.40
C GLY A 115 5.85 24.35 4.60
N LEU A 116 7.16 24.42 4.34
CA LEU A 116 7.91 23.34 3.68
C LEU A 116 7.94 22.07 4.52
N PHE A 117 8.08 22.17 5.85
CA PHE A 117 8.02 21.02 6.75
C PHE A 117 6.62 20.40 6.77
N VAL A 118 5.54 21.18 6.79
CA VAL A 118 4.17 20.67 6.69
C VAL A 118 3.95 19.97 5.35
N ILE A 119 4.41 20.55 4.24
CA ILE A 119 4.35 19.91 2.93
C ILE A 119 5.15 18.60 2.94
N TRP A 120 6.38 18.61 3.44
CA TRP A 120 7.24 17.43 3.52
C TRP A 120 6.65 16.31 4.39
N THR A 121 6.16 16.64 5.59
CA THR A 121 5.48 15.67 6.48
C THR A 121 4.17 15.15 5.90
N TYR A 122 3.47 15.94 5.07
CA TYR A 122 2.27 15.50 4.38
C TYR A 122 2.58 14.58 3.19
N THR A 123 3.62 14.90 2.41
CA THR A 123 3.99 14.12 1.23
C THR A 123 4.73 12.84 1.57
N TYR A 124 5.55 12.86 2.62
CA TYR A 124 6.43 11.73 2.98
C TYR A 124 6.07 11.07 4.32
N GLY A 125 5.14 11.63 5.09
CA GLY A 125 4.89 11.20 6.46
C GLY A 125 6.03 11.60 7.41
N ILE A 126 5.82 11.37 8.71
CA ILE A 126 6.89 11.44 9.74
C ILE A 126 7.58 10.06 9.88
N GLY A 127 7.04 9.05 9.20
CA GLY A 127 7.57 7.70 9.10
C GLY A 127 6.87 6.95 7.96
N SER A 128 7.42 5.81 7.58
CA SER A 128 6.79 4.91 6.62
C SER A 128 5.37 4.55 7.09
N PRO A 129 4.34 4.58 6.23
CA PRO A 129 3.02 4.07 6.57
C PRO A 129 3.01 2.54 6.72
N PHE A 130 4.09 1.87 6.30
CA PHE A 130 4.25 0.43 6.40
C PHE A 130 4.94 0.04 7.71
N PRO A 131 4.46 -0.99 8.43
CA PRO A 131 5.09 -1.44 9.66
C PRO A 131 6.49 -1.98 9.36
N GLU A 132 7.39 -1.95 10.35
CA GLU A 132 8.69 -2.59 10.19
C GLU A 132 8.56 -4.11 10.25
N ALA A 133 9.37 -4.82 9.47
CA ALA A 133 9.46 -6.29 9.58
C ALA A 133 9.85 -6.73 11.00
N SER A 134 10.70 -5.96 11.70
CA SER A 134 11.09 -6.23 13.08
C SER A 134 9.90 -6.31 14.04
N GLU A 135 8.86 -5.52 13.78
CA GLU A 135 7.61 -5.51 14.54
C GLU A 135 6.76 -6.73 14.23
N LEU A 136 6.56 -7.01 12.94
CA LEU A 136 5.78 -8.17 12.50
C LEU A 136 6.39 -9.49 12.98
N LEU A 137 7.72 -9.62 12.95
CA LEU A 137 8.44 -10.81 13.42
C LEU A 137 8.28 -11.08 14.92
N ARG A 138 7.81 -10.10 15.72
CA ARG A 138 7.43 -10.30 17.13
C ARG A 138 6.01 -10.84 17.31
N ASN A 139 5.23 -10.95 16.24
CA ASN A 139 3.91 -11.55 16.28
C ASN A 139 4.00 -13.02 16.69
N SER A 140 3.05 -13.48 17.51
CA SER A 140 2.99 -14.86 18.01
C SER A 140 3.08 -15.93 16.91
N VAL A 141 2.50 -15.67 15.73
CA VAL A 141 2.51 -16.61 14.59
C VAL A 141 3.91 -16.78 14.01
N LEU A 142 4.58 -15.67 13.71
CA LEU A 142 5.93 -15.71 13.14
C LEU A 142 6.96 -16.20 14.17
N LEU A 143 6.74 -15.93 15.46
CA LEU A 143 7.56 -16.50 16.54
C LEU A 143 7.39 -18.02 16.65
N GLU A 144 6.16 -18.53 16.50
CA GLU A 144 5.87 -19.96 16.46
C GLU A 144 6.56 -20.62 15.26
N HIS A 145 6.41 -20.03 14.07
CA HIS A 145 7.09 -20.47 12.86
C HIS A 145 8.62 -20.49 13.02
N LYS A 146 9.19 -19.45 13.64
CA LYS A 146 10.63 -19.39 13.91
C LYS A 146 11.07 -20.48 14.89
N LYS A 147 10.27 -20.81 15.91
CA LYS A 147 10.57 -21.90 16.86
C LYS A 147 10.48 -23.28 16.23
N SER A 148 9.54 -23.48 15.30
CA SER A 148 9.35 -24.74 14.59
C SER A 148 10.24 -24.90 13.36
N ASN A 149 11.06 -23.90 13.01
CA ASN A 149 11.80 -23.82 11.75
C ASN A 149 10.86 -24.05 10.54
N ALA A 150 9.74 -23.33 10.51
CA ALA A 150 8.76 -23.42 9.45
C ALA A 150 9.41 -23.22 8.06
N SER A 151 9.07 -24.11 7.13
CA SER A 151 9.52 -24.06 5.74
C SER A 151 8.49 -23.36 4.85
N TYR A 152 8.95 -22.53 3.93
CA TYR A 152 8.15 -21.73 3.03
C TYR A 152 8.49 -22.06 1.57
N PHE A 153 7.48 -22.37 0.78
CA PHE A 153 7.60 -22.42 -0.68
C PHE A 153 6.97 -21.15 -1.24
N ILE A 154 7.74 -20.39 -2.01
CA ILE A 154 7.27 -19.15 -2.64
C ILE A 154 7.29 -19.39 -4.14
N ALA A 155 6.17 -19.17 -4.83
CA ALA A 155 6.07 -19.29 -6.27
C ALA A 155 5.61 -17.97 -6.91
N ALA A 156 6.24 -17.57 -8.01
CA ALA A 156 5.85 -16.38 -8.76
C ALA A 156 5.99 -16.59 -10.26
N SER A 157 5.06 -16.00 -11.03
CA SER A 157 5.03 -16.04 -12.49
C SER A 157 5.10 -14.65 -13.09
N PHE A 158 5.85 -14.49 -14.18
CA PHE A 158 6.11 -13.19 -14.81
C PHE A 158 5.83 -13.19 -16.31
N TRP A 159 5.34 -12.05 -16.78
CA TRP A 159 5.19 -11.71 -18.18
C TRP A 159 5.27 -10.18 -18.35
N ASN A 160 6.27 -9.69 -19.08
CA ASN A 160 6.47 -8.26 -19.35
C ASN A 160 6.51 -7.38 -18.07
N ASN A 161 7.31 -7.81 -17.09
CA ASN A 161 7.42 -7.18 -15.77
C ASN A 161 8.74 -6.42 -15.55
N GLU A 162 9.51 -6.11 -16.60
CA GLU A 162 10.74 -5.31 -16.49
C GLU A 162 10.60 -4.07 -15.59
N PRO A 163 9.53 -3.26 -15.68
CA PRO A 163 9.41 -2.04 -14.89
C PRO A 163 9.33 -2.24 -13.37
N ILE A 164 8.91 -3.43 -12.89
CA ILE A 164 8.70 -3.69 -11.46
C ILE A 164 9.76 -4.60 -10.85
N LEU A 165 10.56 -5.29 -11.67
CA LEU A 165 11.44 -6.37 -11.20
C LEU A 165 12.56 -5.89 -10.25
N ASP A 166 13.08 -4.67 -10.41
CA ASP A 166 14.09 -4.14 -9.48
C ASP A 166 13.54 -4.03 -8.05
N HIS A 167 12.32 -3.48 -7.92
CA HIS A 167 11.63 -3.40 -6.62
C HIS A 167 11.21 -4.78 -6.11
N TRP A 168 10.63 -5.60 -7.00
CA TRP A 168 10.13 -6.94 -6.66
C TRP A 168 11.24 -7.84 -6.12
N THR A 169 12.40 -7.86 -6.78
CA THR A 169 13.54 -8.69 -6.37
C THR A 169 14.15 -8.20 -5.06
N HIS A 170 14.25 -6.88 -4.86
CA HIS A 170 14.71 -6.30 -3.60
C HIS A 170 13.81 -6.69 -2.42
N GLU A 171 12.49 -6.56 -2.56
CA GLU A 171 11.53 -6.94 -1.52
C GLU A 171 11.53 -8.45 -1.28
N MET A 172 11.70 -9.26 -2.32
CA MET A 172 11.84 -10.72 -2.17
C MET A 172 13.09 -11.09 -1.35
N GLU A 173 14.23 -10.42 -1.58
CA GLU A 173 15.42 -10.63 -0.76
C GLU A 173 15.17 -10.28 0.71
N LEU A 174 14.52 -9.14 0.99
CA LEU A 174 14.16 -8.75 2.36
C LEU A 174 13.22 -9.76 3.03
N LEU A 175 12.25 -10.29 2.29
CA LEU A 175 11.35 -11.34 2.76
C LEU A 175 12.12 -12.61 3.14
N ILE A 176 13.03 -13.06 2.26
CA ILE A 176 13.83 -14.27 2.48
C ILE A 176 14.74 -14.10 3.70
N GLU A 177 15.34 -12.93 3.91
CA GLU A 177 16.11 -12.66 5.14
C GLU A 177 15.24 -12.70 6.39
N ALA A 178 14.01 -12.15 6.33
CA ALA A 178 13.09 -12.12 7.45
C ALA A 178 12.60 -13.52 7.87
N LEU A 179 12.32 -14.39 6.88
CA LEU A 179 11.87 -15.78 7.10
C LEU A 179 13.03 -16.75 7.39
N GLY A 180 14.23 -16.39 6.94
CA GLY A 180 15.46 -17.18 7.03
C GLY A 180 15.76 -17.91 5.72
N ARG A 181 16.96 -17.67 5.17
CA ARG A 181 17.40 -18.19 3.86
C ARG A 181 17.25 -19.70 3.69
N ASN A 182 17.52 -20.48 4.75
CA ASN A 182 17.45 -21.94 4.72
C ASN A 182 16.03 -22.48 4.82
N ASN A 183 15.07 -21.64 5.22
CA ASN A 183 13.68 -22.01 5.40
C ASN A 183 12.85 -21.75 4.13
N VAL A 184 13.40 -21.04 3.15
CA VAL A 184 12.66 -20.60 1.96
C VAL A 184 13.17 -21.33 0.73
N TYR A 185 12.23 -21.81 -0.09
CA TYR A 185 12.47 -22.21 -1.47
C TYR A 185 11.70 -21.27 -2.40
N LEU A 186 12.38 -20.70 -3.41
CA LEU A 186 11.77 -19.77 -4.36
C LEU A 186 11.65 -20.38 -5.76
N SER A 187 10.44 -20.52 -6.27
CA SER A 187 10.16 -20.97 -7.64
C SER A 187 9.71 -19.79 -8.50
N LEU A 188 10.47 -19.49 -9.54
CA LEU A 188 10.19 -18.41 -10.48
C LEU A 188 9.90 -18.99 -11.85
N THR A 189 8.81 -18.53 -12.47
CA THR A 189 8.50 -18.85 -13.86
C THR A 189 8.33 -17.60 -14.68
N GLU A 190 8.79 -17.64 -15.92
CA GLU A 190 8.58 -16.58 -16.90
C GLU A 190 8.22 -17.23 -18.22
N ASN A 191 7.29 -16.59 -18.93
CA ASN A 191 6.91 -17.05 -20.24
C ASN A 191 6.61 -15.92 -21.21
N ASP A 192 7.18 -16.05 -22.41
CA ASP A 192 6.85 -15.19 -23.56
C ASP A 192 6.97 -13.68 -23.32
N SER A 193 7.83 -13.21 -22.41
CA SER A 193 8.10 -11.77 -22.28
C SER A 193 8.83 -11.26 -23.53
N GLU A 194 8.44 -10.07 -23.95
CA GLU A 194 9.03 -9.33 -25.08
C GLU A 194 10.04 -8.27 -24.59
N ASP A 195 10.03 -7.98 -23.29
CA ASP A 195 10.91 -7.03 -22.61
C ASP A 195 12.10 -7.75 -21.93
N ASN A 196 12.83 -7.03 -21.07
CA ASN A 196 14.03 -7.57 -20.41
C ASN A 196 13.74 -8.48 -19.19
N THR A 197 12.48 -8.85 -18.93
CA THR A 197 12.06 -9.66 -17.77
C THR A 197 12.91 -10.93 -17.60
N ALA A 198 13.05 -11.71 -18.67
CA ALA A 198 13.81 -12.97 -18.65
C ALA A 198 15.27 -12.76 -18.23
N SER A 199 15.94 -11.73 -18.76
CA SER A 199 17.34 -11.42 -18.44
C SER A 199 17.50 -10.97 -16.99
N MET A 200 16.57 -10.17 -16.48
CA MET A 200 16.56 -9.69 -15.09
C MET A 200 16.35 -10.84 -14.11
N LEU A 201 15.43 -11.77 -14.40
CA LEU A 201 15.23 -12.97 -13.59
C LEU A 201 16.46 -13.89 -13.62
N LEU A 202 17.12 -14.06 -14.76
CA LEU A 202 18.40 -14.79 -14.85
C LEU A 202 19.49 -14.13 -14.00
N HIS A 203 19.55 -12.80 -13.97
CA HIS A 203 20.47 -12.09 -13.08
C HIS A 203 20.12 -12.37 -11.61
N PHE A 204 18.85 -12.27 -11.24
CA PHE A 204 18.38 -12.53 -9.88
C PHE A 204 18.68 -13.97 -9.43
N GLY A 205 18.46 -14.97 -10.29
CA GLY A 205 18.84 -16.37 -10.01
C GLY A 205 20.32 -16.54 -9.66
N ARG A 206 21.22 -15.79 -10.32
CA ARG A 206 22.66 -15.79 -9.96
C ARG A 206 22.90 -15.16 -8.58
N VAL A 207 22.17 -14.10 -8.24
CA VAL A 207 22.23 -13.48 -6.90
C VAL A 207 21.78 -14.47 -5.83
N LEU A 208 20.66 -15.16 -6.05
CA LEU A 208 20.14 -16.20 -5.15
C LEU A 208 21.14 -17.35 -4.97
N THR A 209 21.71 -17.84 -6.07
CA THR A 209 22.75 -18.87 -6.07
C THR A 209 23.95 -18.45 -5.23
N LYS A 210 24.46 -17.22 -5.45
CA LYS A 210 25.60 -16.67 -4.70
C LYS A 210 25.30 -16.55 -3.20
N LYS A 211 24.04 -16.28 -2.83
CA LYS A 211 23.58 -16.20 -1.44
C LYS A 211 23.24 -17.56 -0.81
N GLY A 212 23.29 -18.65 -1.58
CA GLY A 212 22.95 -19.99 -1.11
C GLY A 212 21.46 -20.20 -0.87
N ILE A 213 20.60 -19.44 -1.55
CA ILE A 213 19.14 -19.55 -1.40
C ILE A 213 18.61 -20.64 -2.34
N PRO A 214 17.90 -21.66 -1.85
CA PRO A 214 17.26 -22.67 -2.70
C PRO A 214 16.23 -22.05 -3.63
N HIS A 215 16.37 -22.27 -4.94
CA HIS A 215 15.45 -21.74 -5.92
C HIS A 215 15.43 -22.55 -7.22
N SER A 216 14.39 -22.31 -8.02
CA SER A 216 14.27 -22.73 -9.41
C SER A 216 13.84 -21.54 -10.25
N LEU A 217 14.35 -21.47 -11.48
CA LEU A 217 13.93 -20.47 -12.47
C LEU A 217 13.64 -21.20 -13.78
N ASN A 218 12.40 -21.16 -14.22
CA ASN A 218 11.97 -21.72 -15.50
C ASN A 218 11.56 -20.60 -16.46
N ILE A 219 12.33 -20.43 -17.52
CA ILE A 219 12.06 -19.46 -18.60
C ILE A 219 11.60 -20.25 -19.81
N THR A 220 10.36 -20.01 -20.22
CA THR A 220 9.70 -20.76 -21.28
C THR A 220 9.32 -19.85 -22.44
N ARG A 221 9.16 -20.44 -23.63
CA ARG A 221 8.66 -19.77 -24.82
C ARG A 221 7.56 -20.62 -25.45
N GLU A 222 6.68 -19.97 -26.20
CA GLU A 222 5.62 -20.55 -27.01
C GLU A 222 4.49 -21.24 -26.22
N LEU A 223 4.30 -20.90 -24.94
CA LEU A 223 3.22 -21.45 -24.12
C LEU A 223 1.83 -20.91 -24.51
N ARG A 224 1.76 -19.77 -25.20
CA ARG A 224 0.50 -19.14 -25.63
C ARG A 224 -0.21 -19.85 -26.79
N GLY A 225 0.41 -20.83 -27.44
CA GLY A 225 -0.16 -21.55 -28.60
C GLY A 225 -0.25 -20.72 -29.89
N TYR A 226 -0.62 -21.36 -31.00
CA TYR A 226 -0.82 -20.72 -32.31
C TYR A 226 -2.32 -20.72 -32.69
N PRO A 227 -2.91 -19.62 -33.18
CA PRO A 227 -2.28 -18.31 -33.37
C PRO A 227 -2.02 -17.63 -32.02
N SER A 228 -0.99 -16.78 -31.96
CA SER A 228 -0.64 -16.00 -30.76
C SER A 228 -1.68 -14.95 -30.37
N ASN A 229 -2.88 -14.98 -30.98
CA ASN A 229 -3.94 -14.03 -30.73
C ASN A 229 -4.57 -14.30 -29.36
N MET A 230 -3.85 -13.86 -28.33
CA MET A 230 -4.38 -13.37 -27.06
C MET A 230 -5.39 -14.35 -26.43
N PRO A 231 -4.94 -15.30 -25.58
CA PRO A 231 -5.85 -16.17 -24.83
C PRO A 231 -6.93 -15.37 -24.08
N TRP A 232 -6.68 -14.08 -23.85
CA TRP A 232 -7.58 -13.06 -23.34
C TRP A 232 -8.93 -12.88 -24.05
N HIS A 233 -9.10 -13.35 -25.29
CA HIS A 233 -10.38 -13.25 -26.02
C HIS A 233 -11.36 -14.38 -25.71
N ASP A 234 -10.88 -15.52 -25.19
CA ASP A 234 -11.72 -16.65 -24.84
C ASP A 234 -11.46 -17.08 -23.39
N ILE A 235 -12.48 -16.93 -22.54
CA ILE A 235 -12.36 -17.11 -21.09
C ILE A 235 -11.86 -18.51 -20.74
N PRO A 236 -12.47 -19.62 -21.20
CA PRO A 236 -11.92 -20.97 -21.02
C PRO A 236 -10.44 -21.13 -21.38
N HIS A 237 -10.00 -20.57 -22.51
CA HIS A 237 -8.60 -20.67 -22.94
C HIS A 237 -7.68 -19.83 -22.06
N ARG A 238 -8.07 -18.60 -21.69
CA ARG A 238 -7.36 -17.77 -20.70
C ARG A 238 -7.18 -18.51 -19.39
N MET A 239 -8.23 -19.12 -18.88
CA MET A 239 -8.21 -19.80 -17.57
C MET A 239 -7.30 -21.02 -17.59
N SER A 240 -7.41 -21.85 -18.62
CA SER A 240 -6.56 -23.03 -18.79
C SER A 240 -5.09 -22.63 -18.93
N TYR A 241 -4.81 -21.57 -19.68
CA TYR A 241 -3.46 -21.01 -19.82
C TYR A 241 -2.90 -20.51 -18.49
N MET A 242 -3.67 -19.70 -17.73
CA MET A 242 -3.23 -19.21 -16.42
C MET A 242 -3.06 -20.34 -15.39
N ALA A 243 -3.85 -21.42 -15.48
CA ALA A 243 -3.67 -22.61 -14.66
C ALA A 243 -2.34 -23.30 -14.97
N ASN A 244 -2.03 -23.48 -16.26
CA ASN A 244 -0.78 -24.10 -16.69
C ASN A 244 0.46 -23.32 -16.20
N LEU A 245 0.43 -21.99 -16.23
CA LEU A 245 1.52 -21.17 -15.71
C LEU A 245 1.74 -21.39 -14.20
N ARG A 246 0.66 -21.42 -13.42
CA ARG A 246 0.74 -21.66 -11.97
C ARG A 246 1.16 -23.08 -11.64
N ASN A 247 0.67 -24.07 -12.38
CA ASN A 247 1.10 -25.46 -12.23
C ASN A 247 2.59 -25.62 -12.52
N GLY A 248 3.10 -24.93 -13.56
CA GLY A 248 4.54 -24.85 -13.83
C GLY A 248 5.33 -24.22 -12.69
N ALA A 249 4.81 -23.16 -12.06
CA ALA A 249 5.45 -22.54 -10.89
C ALA A 249 5.42 -23.44 -9.64
N LEU A 250 4.41 -24.30 -9.52
CA LEU A 250 4.28 -25.27 -8.45
C LEU A 250 5.00 -26.59 -8.71
N GLN A 251 5.44 -26.90 -9.93
CA GLN A 251 6.12 -28.15 -10.25
C GLN A 251 7.29 -28.47 -9.28
N PRO A 252 8.18 -27.51 -8.93
CA PRO A 252 9.28 -27.79 -7.99
C PRO A 252 8.81 -28.14 -6.58
N LEU A 253 7.58 -27.79 -6.18
CA LEU A 253 7.01 -28.19 -4.88
C LEU A 253 6.81 -29.71 -4.81
N TYR A 254 6.33 -30.31 -5.91
CA TYR A 254 6.09 -31.76 -6.00
C TYR A 254 7.37 -32.57 -6.13
N GLU A 255 8.41 -31.99 -6.74
CA GLU A 255 9.70 -32.66 -6.93
C GLU A 255 10.62 -32.53 -5.71
N ASN A 256 10.30 -31.62 -4.79
CA ASN A 256 11.11 -31.36 -3.61
C ASN A 256 10.67 -32.28 -2.44
N PRO A 257 11.59 -32.99 -1.77
CA PRO A 257 11.28 -33.85 -0.63
C PRO A 257 10.99 -33.07 0.67
N THR A 258 11.02 -31.74 0.64
CA THR A 258 10.81 -30.90 1.82
C THR A 258 9.31 -30.80 2.14
N PRO A 259 8.89 -31.10 3.38
CA PRO A 259 7.51 -30.90 3.80
C PRO A 259 7.27 -29.42 4.08
N PHE A 260 7.02 -28.62 3.04
CA PHE A 260 6.76 -27.19 3.20
C PHE A 260 5.56 -26.95 4.10
N GLN A 261 5.67 -25.98 5.01
CA GLN A 261 4.57 -25.60 5.90
C GLN A 261 3.62 -24.60 5.24
N THR A 262 4.18 -23.61 4.55
CA THR A 262 3.44 -22.50 3.98
C THR A 262 3.77 -22.33 2.50
N LEU A 263 2.74 -22.19 1.68
CA LEU A 263 2.84 -21.88 0.27
C LEU A 263 2.45 -20.41 0.05
N VAL A 264 3.31 -19.64 -0.60
CA VAL A 264 3.04 -18.25 -0.99
C VAL A 264 3.04 -18.19 -2.51
N LEU A 265 1.93 -17.73 -3.09
CA LEU A 265 1.79 -17.51 -4.53
C LEU A 265 1.73 -16.01 -4.78
N LEU A 266 2.60 -15.51 -5.65
CA LEU A 266 2.61 -14.12 -6.09
C LEU A 266 2.32 -14.06 -7.59
N ASN A 267 1.43 -13.15 -7.95
CA ASN A 267 1.30 -12.68 -9.32
C ASN A 267 2.31 -11.54 -9.58
N ASP A 268 2.14 -10.83 -10.68
CA ASP A 268 2.94 -9.68 -11.11
C ASP A 268 2.57 -8.36 -10.39
N VAL A 269 2.51 -8.40 -9.06
CA VAL A 269 2.11 -7.26 -8.24
C VAL A 269 3.30 -6.52 -7.61
N VAL A 270 3.13 -5.23 -7.39
CA VAL A 270 4.03 -4.42 -6.55
C VAL A 270 3.61 -4.60 -5.09
N TYR A 271 4.56 -4.94 -4.22
CA TYR A 271 4.30 -5.24 -2.82
C TYR A 271 5.49 -4.86 -1.94
N HIS A 272 5.29 -4.84 -0.62
CA HIS A 272 6.39 -4.88 0.36
C HIS A 272 6.48 -6.26 1.01
N HIS A 273 7.68 -6.71 1.36
CA HIS A 273 7.90 -7.97 2.10
C HIS A 273 7.03 -8.05 3.38
N THR A 274 6.77 -6.91 4.03
CA THR A 274 5.90 -6.82 5.20
C THR A 274 4.45 -7.20 4.93
N ASP A 275 3.97 -7.03 3.69
CA ASP A 275 2.61 -7.43 3.31
C ASP A 275 2.48 -8.95 3.25
N VAL A 276 3.52 -9.64 2.76
CA VAL A 276 3.57 -11.12 2.83
C VAL A 276 3.63 -11.60 4.28
N LEU A 277 4.42 -10.94 5.13
CA LEU A 277 4.45 -11.26 6.58
C LEU A 277 3.08 -11.06 7.25
N LYS A 278 2.34 -9.99 6.91
CA LYS A 278 0.96 -9.79 7.39
C LYS A 278 0.04 -10.91 6.91
N LEU A 279 0.17 -11.36 5.66
CA LEU A 279 -0.64 -12.46 5.12
C LEU A 279 -0.36 -13.79 5.82
N ILE A 280 0.91 -14.10 6.12
CA ILE A 280 1.29 -15.29 6.91
C ILE A 280 0.68 -15.21 8.32
N ILE A 281 0.65 -14.03 8.94
CA ILE A 281 -0.03 -13.85 10.23
C ILE A 281 -1.54 -14.06 10.07
N ALA A 282 -2.14 -13.50 9.02
CA ALA A 282 -3.57 -13.55 8.75
C ALA A 282 -4.07 -14.96 8.35
N SER A 283 -3.20 -15.80 7.80
CA SER A 283 -3.51 -17.19 7.43
C SER A 283 -3.54 -18.14 8.63
N LYS A 284 -3.17 -17.69 9.85
CA LYS A 284 -3.23 -18.53 11.05
C LYS A 284 -4.63 -19.13 11.22
N SER A 285 -4.70 -20.46 11.32
CA SER A 285 -5.95 -21.20 11.51
C SER A 285 -6.96 -21.04 10.36
N LYS A 286 -6.52 -20.54 9.21
CA LYS A 286 -7.29 -20.46 7.97
C LYS A 286 -6.59 -21.28 6.88
N THR A 287 -7.35 -21.78 5.93
CA THR A 287 -6.78 -22.47 4.76
C THR A 287 -6.00 -21.53 3.84
N MET A 288 -6.42 -20.26 3.80
CA MET A 288 -5.93 -19.26 2.86
C MET A 288 -6.06 -17.84 3.42
N ALA A 289 -5.13 -16.96 3.08
CA ALA A 289 -5.26 -15.51 3.20
C ALA A 289 -4.73 -14.84 1.93
N CYS A 290 -5.45 -13.86 1.39
CA CYS A 290 -5.04 -13.16 0.18
C CYS A 290 -4.88 -11.66 0.43
N SER A 291 -4.01 -11.02 -0.35
CA SER A 291 -3.94 -9.57 -0.43
C SER A 291 -5.20 -8.99 -1.09
N ILE A 292 -5.31 -7.66 -1.04
CA ILE A 292 -6.16 -6.91 -1.94
C ILE A 292 -5.29 -6.48 -3.13
N ASP A 293 -5.76 -6.71 -4.34
CA ASP A 293 -5.05 -6.32 -5.57
C ASP A 293 -5.65 -5.06 -6.18
N MET A 294 -4.80 -4.04 -6.36
CA MET A 294 -5.20 -2.69 -6.70
C MET A 294 -4.63 -2.31 -8.06
N ASP A 295 -5.50 -1.92 -8.98
CA ASP A 295 -5.12 -1.22 -10.20
C ASP A 295 -5.49 0.27 -10.03
N GLY A 296 -4.46 1.08 -9.80
CA GLY A 296 -4.61 2.48 -9.42
C GLY A 296 -5.44 2.64 -8.14
N ALA A 297 -6.61 3.27 -8.26
CA ALA A 297 -7.52 3.52 -7.14
C ALA A 297 -8.67 2.49 -7.04
N THR A 298 -8.62 1.42 -7.84
CA THR A 298 -9.71 0.45 -7.94
C THR A 298 -9.25 -0.97 -7.61
N LEU A 299 -10.14 -1.74 -6.99
CA LEU A 299 -9.97 -3.17 -6.79
C LEU A 299 -10.03 -3.88 -8.15
N TYR A 300 -8.95 -4.55 -8.53
CA TYR A 300 -8.80 -5.18 -9.85
C TYR A 300 -9.52 -6.53 -9.90
N ASP A 301 -9.02 -7.52 -9.17
CA ASP A 301 -9.46 -8.93 -9.19
C ASP A 301 -10.77 -9.16 -8.39
N GLN A 302 -11.83 -8.44 -8.76
CA GLN A 302 -13.17 -8.55 -8.13
C GLN A 302 -13.86 -9.89 -8.40
N TRP A 303 -13.42 -10.65 -9.40
CA TRP A 303 -14.09 -11.87 -9.84
C TRP A 303 -13.83 -13.06 -8.91
N VAL A 304 -12.63 -13.14 -8.32
CA VAL A 304 -12.19 -14.16 -7.33
C VAL A 304 -12.47 -13.78 -5.89
N LEU A 305 -12.68 -12.50 -5.61
CA LEU A 305 -12.95 -12.01 -4.26
C LEU A 305 -14.45 -11.99 -3.98
N ARG A 306 -14.87 -12.80 -3.01
CA ARG A 306 -16.27 -12.89 -2.57
C ARG A 306 -16.34 -12.66 -1.08
N ASP A 307 -17.29 -11.84 -0.63
CA ASP A 307 -17.49 -11.65 0.81
C ASP A 307 -17.91 -12.95 1.51
N SER A 308 -18.05 -12.95 2.83
CA SER A 308 -18.42 -14.14 3.60
C SER A 308 -19.77 -14.75 3.18
N CYS A 309 -20.62 -13.99 2.48
CA CYS A 309 -21.91 -14.42 1.97
C CYS A 309 -21.88 -14.81 0.49
N GLY A 310 -20.71 -14.78 -0.17
CA GLY A 310 -20.55 -15.08 -1.59
C GLY A 310 -20.90 -13.91 -2.53
N ARG A 311 -21.15 -12.70 -2.00
CA ARG A 311 -21.48 -11.53 -2.82
C ARG A 311 -20.22 -10.94 -3.47
N SER A 312 -20.42 -10.33 -4.64
CA SER A 312 -19.37 -9.58 -5.34
C SER A 312 -18.91 -8.37 -4.54
N THR A 313 -17.65 -7.99 -4.73
CA THR A 313 -17.11 -6.69 -4.31
C THR A 313 -17.38 -5.61 -5.35
N SER A 314 -17.20 -4.36 -4.96
CA SER A 314 -17.12 -3.16 -5.79
C SER A 314 -15.65 -2.83 -6.08
N GLY A 315 -15.39 -2.33 -7.29
CA GLY A 315 -14.10 -1.76 -7.65
C GLY A 315 -13.73 -0.53 -6.83
N PHE A 316 -14.73 0.18 -6.30
CA PHE A 316 -14.50 1.41 -5.56
C PHE A 316 -14.45 1.17 -4.06
N TRP A 317 -13.51 1.85 -3.41
CA TRP A 317 -13.44 1.91 -1.95
C TRP A 317 -14.81 2.33 -1.36
N PRO A 318 -15.34 1.65 -0.33
CA PRO A 318 -14.72 0.64 0.55
C PRO A 318 -14.89 -0.83 0.13
N PHE A 319 -14.92 -1.12 -1.16
CA PHE A 319 -14.91 -2.44 -1.84
C PHE A 319 -16.02 -3.44 -1.51
N PHE A 320 -16.49 -3.53 -0.27
CA PHE A 320 -17.50 -4.49 0.14
C PHE A 320 -18.87 -3.83 0.24
N LEU A 321 -19.91 -4.63 0.11
CA LEU A 321 -21.30 -4.15 0.20
C LEU A 321 -21.78 -4.10 1.65
N ASP A 322 -21.33 -5.05 2.48
CA ASP A 322 -21.74 -5.16 3.88
C ASP A 322 -21.27 -3.98 4.72
N ALA A 323 -22.06 -3.56 5.70
CA ALA A 323 -21.64 -2.48 6.59
C ALA A 323 -20.43 -2.88 7.45
N GLU A 324 -20.42 -4.11 7.97
CA GLU A 324 -19.37 -4.60 8.84
C GLU A 324 -18.05 -4.76 8.08
N ASP A 325 -18.10 -5.33 6.88
CA ASP A 325 -16.92 -5.49 6.02
C ASP A 325 -16.33 -4.14 5.62
N ARG A 326 -17.17 -3.17 5.23
CA ARG A 326 -16.70 -1.82 4.91
C ARG A 326 -16.02 -1.16 6.10
N ASP A 327 -16.55 -1.37 7.30
CA ASP A 327 -15.96 -0.84 8.53
C ASP A 327 -14.65 -1.54 8.91
N ALA A 328 -14.54 -2.84 8.66
CA ALA A 328 -13.29 -3.59 8.81
C ALA A 328 -12.22 -3.10 7.83
N VAL A 329 -12.57 -2.95 6.55
CA VAL A 329 -11.70 -2.39 5.50
C VAL A 329 -11.23 -0.98 5.87
N ARG A 330 -12.14 -0.11 6.33
CA ARG A 330 -11.77 1.24 6.80
C ARG A 330 -10.78 1.22 7.96
N ARG A 331 -10.85 0.23 8.85
CA ARG A 331 -9.90 0.10 9.95
C ARG A 331 -8.60 -0.62 9.56
N GLY A 332 -8.42 -1.00 8.29
CA GLY A 332 -7.27 -1.79 7.84
C GLY A 332 -7.25 -3.20 8.44
N GLY A 333 -8.42 -3.75 8.77
CA GLY A 333 -8.56 -5.06 9.38
C GLY A 333 -8.53 -6.21 8.37
N VAL A 334 -8.33 -7.43 8.90
CA VAL A 334 -8.45 -8.68 8.13
C VAL A 334 -9.92 -9.07 8.06
N LEU A 335 -10.42 -9.36 6.87
CA LEU A 335 -11.79 -9.84 6.65
C LEU A 335 -11.84 -11.35 6.50
N ASN A 336 -12.96 -11.94 6.91
CA ASN A 336 -13.32 -13.29 6.53
C ASN A 336 -14.13 -13.22 5.25
N VAL A 337 -13.66 -13.91 4.21
CA VAL A 337 -14.21 -13.88 2.86
C VAL A 337 -14.59 -15.29 2.46
N GLY A 338 -15.58 -15.43 1.56
CA GLY A 338 -15.97 -16.73 1.03
C GLY A 338 -14.89 -17.31 0.12
N THR A 339 -14.32 -16.47 -0.75
CA THR A 339 -13.21 -16.82 -1.64
C THR A 339 -12.30 -15.62 -1.86
N CYS A 340 -11.02 -15.87 -2.12
CA CYS A 340 -10.07 -14.87 -2.62
C CYS A 340 -8.96 -15.55 -3.42
N TRP A 341 -8.38 -14.86 -4.41
CA TRP A 341 -7.17 -15.27 -5.13
C TRP A 341 -6.55 -14.07 -5.84
N ASN A 342 -6.35 -13.00 -5.07
CA ASN A 342 -5.82 -11.74 -5.58
C ASN A 342 -4.29 -11.78 -5.59
N GLY A 343 -3.64 -10.74 -6.11
CA GLY A 343 -2.19 -10.50 -6.21
C GLY A 343 -1.22 -11.39 -5.42
N ILE A 344 -1.40 -11.56 -4.11
CA ILE A 344 -0.63 -12.49 -3.27
C ILE A 344 -1.58 -13.38 -2.49
N VAL A 345 -1.30 -14.68 -2.46
CA VAL A 345 -2.04 -15.69 -1.70
C VAL A 345 -1.09 -16.47 -0.81
N VAL A 346 -1.44 -16.62 0.47
CA VAL A 346 -0.75 -17.50 1.43
C VAL A 346 -1.67 -18.66 1.78
N LEU A 347 -1.18 -19.87 1.63
CA LEU A 347 -1.88 -21.14 1.79
C LEU A 347 -1.15 -22.06 2.77
N ASP A 348 -1.89 -22.97 3.39
CA ASP A 348 -1.28 -24.19 3.92
C ASP A 348 -0.76 -25.03 2.76
N ALA A 349 0.53 -25.39 2.79
CA ALA A 349 1.16 -26.17 1.74
C ALA A 349 0.78 -27.67 1.80
N ASP A 350 0.33 -28.18 2.95
CA ASP A 350 0.09 -29.61 3.19
C ASP A 350 -0.72 -30.32 2.07
N PRO A 351 -1.81 -29.74 1.53
CA PRO A 351 -2.56 -30.39 0.47
C PRO A 351 -1.79 -30.54 -0.85
N PHE A 352 -0.84 -29.66 -1.11
CA PHE A 352 -0.06 -29.64 -2.34
C PHE A 352 1.14 -30.57 -2.28
N LEU A 353 1.46 -31.13 -1.10
CA LEU A 353 2.57 -32.05 -0.94
C LEU A 353 2.22 -33.46 -1.43
N ASN A 354 3.25 -34.19 -1.84
CA ASN A 354 3.17 -35.62 -2.06
C ASN A 354 2.63 -36.33 -0.81
N ALA A 355 1.86 -37.41 -0.99
CA ALA A 355 1.18 -38.11 0.10
C ALA A 355 2.12 -38.53 1.24
N SER A 356 3.38 -38.85 0.95
CA SER A 356 4.40 -39.24 1.95
C SER A 356 4.89 -38.08 2.83
N LEU A 357 4.67 -36.83 2.43
CA LEU A 357 5.15 -35.62 3.12
C LEU A 357 4.06 -34.89 3.91
N ARG A 358 2.80 -35.35 3.82
CA ARG A 358 1.66 -34.73 4.49
C ARG A 358 1.69 -34.98 6.00
N ARG A 359 1.24 -34.00 6.79
CA ARG A 359 1.31 -34.00 8.26
C ARG A 359 0.29 -34.93 8.95
N GLY A 360 -0.53 -35.67 8.20
CA GLY A 360 -1.43 -36.69 8.74
C GLY A 360 -2.34 -37.34 7.68
N GLU A 361 -3.13 -38.34 8.09
CA GLU A 361 -4.30 -38.77 7.32
C GLU A 361 -5.24 -37.58 7.24
N TRP A 362 -5.35 -37.04 6.04
CA TRP A 362 -6.04 -35.79 5.80
C TRP A 362 -7.55 -36.02 5.94
N ASN A 363 -8.07 -35.87 7.17
CA ASN A 363 -9.50 -35.93 7.53
C ASN A 363 -10.25 -34.63 7.16
N GLY A 364 -9.67 -33.79 6.29
CA GLY A 364 -10.28 -32.56 5.79
C GLY A 364 -11.52 -32.88 4.97
N GLY A 365 -12.67 -32.94 5.64
CA GLY A 365 -13.94 -33.30 5.03
C GLY A 365 -14.20 -32.49 3.77
N THR A 366 -14.56 -33.20 2.68
CA THR A 366 -15.26 -32.81 1.43
C THR A 366 -14.95 -31.49 0.71
N HIS A 367 -14.38 -30.47 1.35
CA HIS A 367 -14.14 -29.13 0.84
C HIS A 367 -12.79 -28.95 0.14
N LEU A 368 -11.78 -29.80 0.45
CA LEU A 368 -10.44 -29.61 -0.09
C LEU A 368 -9.91 -30.80 -0.91
N ALA A 369 -10.58 -31.96 -0.87
CA ALA A 369 -10.65 -32.85 -2.04
C ALA A 369 -11.24 -32.07 -3.25
N ARG A 370 -12.27 -31.24 -3.01
CA ARG A 370 -12.77 -30.18 -3.91
C ARG A 370 -11.83 -28.97 -4.07
N LEU A 371 -10.59 -28.99 -3.60
CA LEU A 371 -9.61 -27.92 -3.83
C LEU A 371 -8.37 -28.46 -4.53
N MET A 372 -8.05 -29.74 -4.32
CA MET A 372 -7.09 -30.50 -5.12
C MET A 372 -7.71 -30.95 -6.45
N ASP A 373 -8.91 -31.55 -6.44
CA ASP A 373 -9.74 -31.68 -7.65
C ASP A 373 -10.02 -30.28 -8.19
N ALA A 374 -10.22 -29.28 -7.33
CA ALA A 374 -10.31 -27.89 -7.74
C ALA A 374 -8.99 -27.17 -7.96
N LEU A 375 -7.85 -27.79 -8.23
CA LEU A 375 -6.81 -27.08 -9.00
C LEU A 375 -6.89 -27.45 -10.48
N GLU A 376 -7.44 -28.63 -10.78
CA GLU A 376 -8.05 -28.92 -12.10
C GLU A 376 -9.44 -28.26 -12.26
N ASP A 377 -10.24 -28.15 -11.18
CA ASP A 377 -11.64 -27.70 -11.13
C ASP A 377 -11.87 -26.31 -10.49
N VAL A 378 -10.90 -25.56 -9.92
CA VAL A 378 -11.16 -24.16 -9.43
C VAL A 378 -11.62 -23.35 -10.61
N TYR A 379 -11.12 -23.70 -11.80
CA TYR A 379 -11.54 -23.11 -13.05
C TYR A 379 -12.87 -23.64 -13.62
N ARG A 380 -13.39 -24.80 -13.19
CA ARG A 380 -14.77 -25.25 -13.47
C ARG A 380 -15.78 -24.84 -12.40
N LEU A 381 -15.34 -24.49 -11.19
CA LEU A 381 -16.19 -24.02 -10.10
C LEU A 381 -16.51 -22.52 -10.21
N PHE A 382 -15.66 -21.75 -10.91
CA PHE A 382 -15.94 -20.36 -11.26
C PHE A 382 -16.61 -20.20 -12.65
N PHE A 383 -16.75 -21.27 -13.45
CA PHE A 383 -17.38 -21.26 -14.78
C PHE A 383 -18.25 -22.47 -15.06
#